data_AF-A0A1F2XEX2-F1
#
_entry.id   AF-A0A1F2XEX2-F1
#
_cell.length_a   1.000
_cell.length_b   1.000
_cell.length_c   1.000
_cell.angle_alpha   90.00
_cell.angle_beta   90.00
_cell.angle_gamma   90.00
#
_symmetry.space_group_name_H-M   'P 1'
#
loop_
_entity.id
_entity.type
_entity.pdbx_description
1 polymer ?
#
loop_
_entity_poly.entity_id
_entity_poly.type
_entity_poly.pdbx_seq_one_letter_code
_entity_poly.pdbx_strand_id
1 'polypeptide(L)'
;MYFLRSIASLLIDELGPGSMFGSCVSLAIGTYSLTAQCTQDGQVLKVKTSALKNLLDGDPRMGYELQSRISEIYFRRYVDAMKKLQAIVMNIPLDVAKAV
;
A
#
# COMPACT_ATOMS: atom_id res chain seq x y z
N MET A 1 10.92 19.05 28.06
CA MET A 1 10.87 17.65 27.58
C MET A 1 10.37 17.68 26.15
N TYR A 2 11.27 17.63 25.16
CA TYR A 2 10.91 17.68 23.74
C TYR A 2 10.86 16.27 23.17
N PHE A 3 9.67 15.84 22.75
CA PHE A 3 9.48 14.58 22.04
C PHE A 3 9.68 14.86 20.54
N LEU A 4 10.89 14.65 20.03
CA LEU A 4 11.16 14.69 18.59
C LEU A 4 10.57 13.43 17.95
N ARG A 5 9.30 13.49 17.53
CA ARG A 5 8.76 12.51 16.58
C ARG A 5 9.35 12.83 15.21
N SER A 6 10.26 11.99 14.73
CA SER A 6 10.60 11.97 13.31
C SER A 6 9.36 11.54 12.52
N ILE A 7 8.70 12.49 11.84
CA ILE A 7 7.56 12.23 10.93
C ILE A 7 8.14 11.89 9.56
N ALA A 8 8.83 10.76 9.43
CA ALA A 8 9.31 10.32 8.13
C ALA A 8 8.13 9.68 7.36
N SER A 9 7.58 10.39 6.37
CA SER A 9 6.65 9.79 5.40
C SER A 9 7.46 9.00 4.36
N LEU A 10 7.32 7.68 4.34
CA LEU A 10 8.01 6.81 3.38
C LEU A 10 7.17 6.63 2.11
N LEU A 11 7.74 6.97 0.95
CA LEU A 11 7.14 6.71 -0.35
C LEU A 11 7.17 5.20 -0.67
N ILE A 12 6.04 4.53 -0.47
CA ILE A 12 5.91 3.09 -0.72
C ILE A 12 5.79 2.79 -2.22
N ASP A 13 4.98 3.55 -2.95
CA ASP A 13 4.70 3.30 -4.37
C ASP A 13 4.29 4.59 -5.10
N GLU A 14 4.52 4.65 -6.41
CA GLU A 14 4.06 5.72 -7.30
C GLU A 14 3.04 5.13 -8.29
N LEU A 15 1.82 5.67 -8.28
CA LEU A 15 0.71 5.11 -9.04
C LEU A 15 0.46 5.91 -10.32
N GLY A 16 0.47 5.22 -11.46
CA GLY A 16 0.14 5.79 -12.77
C GLY A 16 -1.21 5.32 -13.32
N PRO A 17 -1.58 5.73 -14.55
CA PRO A 17 -2.77 5.25 -15.23
C PRO A 17 -2.87 3.71 -15.25
N GLY A 18 -4.05 3.18 -14.97
CA GLY A 18 -4.29 1.72 -14.88
C GLY A 18 -3.87 1.07 -13.56
N SER A 19 -3.26 1.82 -12.63
CA SER A 19 -2.90 1.29 -11.31
C SER A 19 -4.13 1.18 -10.40
N MET A 20 -4.11 0.18 -9.51
CA MET A 20 -5.17 -0.06 -8.52
C MET A 20 -4.66 0.20 -7.10
N PHE A 21 -5.50 0.73 -6.22
CA PHE A 21 -5.25 0.80 -4.77
C PHE A 21 -6.56 0.74 -3.99
N GLY A 22 -6.49 0.61 -2.66
CA GLY A 22 -7.66 0.59 -1.77
C GLY A 22 -8.47 -0.73 -1.73
N SER A 23 -8.01 -1.80 -2.38
CA SER A 23 -8.73 -3.09 -2.47
C SER A 23 -8.76 -3.91 -1.17
N CYS A 24 -7.95 -3.56 -0.17
CA CYS A 24 -7.86 -4.28 1.11
C CYS A 24 -9.18 -4.32 1.90
N VAL A 25 -10.14 -3.44 1.62
CA VAL A 25 -11.46 -3.44 2.28
C VAL A 25 -12.30 -4.65 1.87
N SER A 26 -12.04 -5.26 0.72
CA SER A 26 -12.72 -6.48 0.25
C SER A 26 -12.40 -7.71 1.10
N LEU A 27 -11.27 -7.67 1.85
CA LEU A 27 -10.80 -8.75 2.72
C LEU A 27 -11.33 -8.63 4.15
N ALA A 28 -12.33 -7.77 4.41
CA ALA A 28 -12.85 -7.43 5.74
C ALA A 28 -11.81 -6.85 6.71
N ILE A 29 -10.66 -6.43 6.20
CA ILE A 29 -9.66 -5.67 6.95
C ILE A 29 -10.16 -4.22 6.95
N GLY A 30 -10.88 -3.83 8.01
CA GLY A 30 -11.57 -2.53 8.12
C GLY A 30 -10.67 -1.29 8.20
N THR A 31 -9.40 -1.39 7.80
CA THR A 31 -8.40 -0.34 7.94
C THR A 31 -7.49 -0.27 6.72
N TYR A 32 -7.25 0.94 6.22
CA TYR A 32 -6.22 1.19 5.21
C TYR A 32 -4.83 1.16 5.87
N SER A 33 -3.91 0.43 5.26
CA SER A 33 -2.53 0.32 5.75
C SER A 33 -1.64 1.51 5.34
N LEU A 34 -2.05 2.28 4.33
CA LEU A 34 -1.27 3.37 3.72
C LEU A 34 -2.19 4.52 3.31
N THR A 35 -1.62 5.72 3.23
CA THR A 35 -2.25 6.91 2.67
C THR A 35 -1.92 7.05 1.19
N ALA A 36 -2.91 7.37 0.37
CA ALA A 36 -2.70 7.78 -1.03
C ALA A 36 -2.86 9.30 -1.14
N GLN A 37 -1.93 9.96 -1.82
CA GLN A 37 -1.94 11.40 -2.06
C GLN A 37 -1.77 11.68 -3.55
N CYS A 38 -2.59 12.56 -4.11
CA CYS A 38 -2.43 13.01 -5.48
C CYS A 38 -1.22 13.97 -5.55
N THR A 39 -0.26 13.66 -6.41
CA THR A 39 0.89 14.52 -6.70
C THR A 39 0.63 15.49 -7.86
N GLN A 40 -0.38 15.20 -8.66
CA GLN A 40 -0.87 15.97 -9.80
C GLN A 40 -2.37 15.73 -9.98
N ASP A 41 -3.01 16.55 -10.80
CA ASP A 41 -4.42 16.36 -11.16
C ASP A 41 -4.62 14.98 -11.81
N GLY A 42 -5.59 14.24 -11.30
CA GLY A 42 -5.83 12.86 -11.73
C GLY A 42 -7.28 12.44 -11.51
N GLN A 43 -7.73 11.49 -12.31
CA GLN A 43 -9.06 10.91 -12.18
C GLN A 43 -8.95 9.49 -11.66
N VAL A 44 -9.85 9.12 -10.74
CA VAL A 44 -9.86 7.80 -10.12
C VAL A 44 -11.22 7.16 -10.35
N LEU A 45 -11.22 5.93 -10.87
CA LEU A 45 -12.43 5.11 -10.92
C LEU A 45 -12.67 4.48 -9.55
N LYS A 46 -13.65 5.00 -8.82
CA LYS A 46 -14.02 4.45 -7.51
C LYS A 46 -15.04 3.33 -7.66
N VAL A 47 -14.67 2.13 -7.20
CA VAL A 47 -15.59 1.00 -7.07
C VAL A 47 -16.04 0.88 -5.61
N LYS A 48 -17.35 0.78 -5.37
CA LYS A 48 -17.88 0.52 -4.03
C LYS A 48 -17.53 -0.90 -3.59
N THR A 49 -17.13 -1.08 -2.34
CA THR A 49 -16.81 -2.40 -1.78
C THR A 49 -17.95 -3.41 -1.95
N SER A 50 -19.19 -2.99 -1.72
CA SER A 50 -20.36 -3.86 -1.91
C SER A 50 -20.56 -4.30 -3.36
N ALA A 51 -20.30 -3.40 -4.32
CA ALA A 51 -20.39 -3.75 -5.74
C ALA A 51 -19.29 -4.75 -6.14
N LEU A 52 -18.06 -4.53 -5.67
CA LEU A 52 -16.96 -5.46 -5.90
C LEU A 52 -17.25 -6.82 -5.24
N LYS A 53 -17.74 -6.84 -4.00
CA LYS A 53 -18.11 -8.07 -3.31
C LYS A 53 -19.20 -8.86 -4.04
N ASN A 54 -20.28 -8.19 -4.45
CA ASN A 54 -21.36 -8.83 -5.20
C ASN A 54 -20.86 -9.41 -6.53
N LEU A 55 -19.89 -8.74 -7.16
CA LEU A 55 -19.25 -9.21 -8.38
C LEU A 55 -18.44 -10.49 -8.12
N LEU A 56 -17.60 -10.50 -7.08
CA LEU A 56 -16.80 -11.66 -6.69
C LEU A 56 -17.67 -12.87 -6.29
N ASP A 57 -18.77 -12.63 -5.56
CA ASP A 57 -19.67 -13.68 -5.09
C ASP A 57 -20.60 -14.21 -6.21
N GLY A 58 -20.96 -13.35 -7.17
CA GLY A 58 -21.89 -13.69 -8.25
C GLY A 58 -21.30 -14.54 -9.36
N ASP A 59 -19.98 -14.48 -9.57
CA ASP A 59 -19.24 -15.34 -10.49
C ASP A 59 -17.92 -15.77 -9.85
N PRO A 60 -17.85 -16.96 -9.25
CA PRO A 60 -16.64 -17.44 -8.56
C PRO A 60 -15.42 -17.58 -9.47
N ARG A 61 -15.60 -17.86 -10.76
CA ARG A 61 -14.47 -18.02 -11.70
C ARG A 61 -13.83 -16.67 -11.94
N MET A 62 -14.64 -15.67 -12.28
CA MET A 62 -14.14 -14.30 -12.44
C MET A 62 -13.65 -13.72 -11.12
N GLY A 63 -14.30 -14.05 -10.00
CA GLY A 63 -13.87 -13.66 -8.67
C GLY A 63 -12.46 -14.16 -8.34
N TYR A 64 -12.16 -15.42 -8.65
CA TYR A 64 -10.83 -16.00 -8.50
C TYR A 64 -9.77 -15.28 -9.34
N GLU A 65 -10.06 -15.00 -10.62
CA GLU A 65 -9.16 -14.26 -11.51
C GLU A 65 -8.88 -12.85 -10.98
N LEU A 66 -9.92 -12.14 -10.55
CA LEU A 66 -9.80 -10.77 -10.05
C LEU A 66 -9.01 -10.74 -8.72
N GLN A 67 -9.33 -11.63 -7.80
CA GLN A 67 -8.63 -11.74 -6.52
C GLN A 67 -7.17 -12.15 -6.71
N SER A 68 -6.87 -13.02 -7.68
CA SER A 68 -5.49 -13.42 -8.00
C SER A 68 -4.67 -12.22 -8.49
N ARG A 69 -5.23 -11.41 -9.40
CA ARG A 69 -4.59 -10.16 -9.86
C ARG A 69 -4.40 -9.14 -8.74
N ILE A 70 -5.41 -8.95 -7.89
CA ILE A 70 -5.32 -8.07 -6.72
C ILE A 70 -4.18 -8.55 -5.82
N SER A 71 -4.14 -9.84 -5.50
CA SER A 71 -3.12 -10.44 -4.63
C SER A 71 -1.71 -10.25 -5.20
N GLU A 72 -1.53 -10.45 -6.50
CA GLU A 72 -0.25 -10.24 -7.19
C GLU A 72 0.25 -8.79 -7.06
N ILE A 73 -0.64 -7.81 -7.28
CA ILE A 73 -0.29 -6.37 -7.17
C ILE A 73 0.17 -6.04 -5.75
N TYR A 74 -0.58 -6.48 -4.74
CA TYR A 74 -0.26 -6.18 -3.34
C TYR A 74 0.98 -6.93 -2.85
N PHE A 75 1.19 -8.17 -3.29
CA PHE A 75 2.40 -8.93 -2.95
C PHE A 75 3.65 -8.27 -3.54
N ARG A 76 3.59 -7.80 -4.79
CA ARG A 76 4.69 -7.04 -5.41
C ARG A 76 5.03 -5.78 -4.61
N ARG A 77 4.01 -4.98 -4.27
CA ARG A 77 4.18 -3.78 -3.43
C ARG A 77 4.78 -4.09 -2.06
N TYR A 78 4.36 -5.19 -1.44
CA TYR A 78 4.91 -5.63 -0.16
C TYR A 78 6.41 -5.92 -0.29
N VAL A 79 6.82 -6.71 -1.29
CA VAL A 79 8.24 -7.02 -1.53
C VAL A 79 9.05 -5.75 -1.78
N ASP A 80 8.54 -4.83 -2.60
CA ASP A 80 9.23 -3.57 -2.92
C ASP A 80 9.33 -2.64 -1.71
N ALA A 81 8.29 -2.57 -0.88
CA ALA A 81 8.33 -1.85 0.39
C ALA A 81 9.40 -2.42 1.33
N MET A 82 9.49 -3.75 1.44
CA MET A 82 10.50 -4.41 2.28
C MET A 82 11.92 -4.15 1.78
N LYS A 83 12.16 -4.15 0.46
CA LYS A 83 13.45 -3.78 -0.12
C LYS A 83 13.82 -2.33 0.20
N LYS A 84 12.87 -1.39 0.08
CA LYS A 84 13.08 0.02 0.43
C LYS A 84 13.42 0.18 1.90
N LEU A 85 12.70 -0.50 2.79
CA LEU A 85 12.98 -0.49 4.23
C LEU A 85 14.36 -1.07 4.55
N GLN A 86 14.73 -2.20 3.95
CA GLN A 86 16.06 -2.79 4.12
C GLN A 86 17.15 -1.82 3.66
N ALA A 87 16.98 -1.18 2.51
CA ALA A 87 17.94 -0.18 2.01
C ALA A 87 18.09 1.01 2.94
N ILE A 88 16.99 1.48 3.55
CA ILE A 88 17.05 2.54 4.57
C ILE A 88 17.87 2.05 5.77
N VAL A 89 17.49 0.92 6.37
CA VAL A 89 18.15 0.37 7.57
C VAL A 89 19.65 0.16 7.35
N MET A 90 20.05 -0.38 6.20
CA MET A 90 21.46 -0.64 5.88
C MET A 90 22.30 0.63 5.65
N ASN A 91 21.66 1.76 5.38
CA ASN A 91 22.33 3.04 5.12
C ASN A 91 22.19 4.05 6.28
N ILE A 92 21.61 3.65 7.42
CA ILE A 92 21.62 4.50 8.63
C ILE A 92 23.03 4.42 9.24
N PRO A 93 23.78 5.54 9.35
CA PRO A 93 25.05 5.53 10.05
C PRO A 93 24.84 5.16 11.53
N LEU A 94 25.65 4.21 12.04
CA LEU A 94 25.54 3.70 13.42
C LEU A 94 26.08 4.66 14.51
N ASP A 95 26.47 5.88 14.15
CA ASP A 95 27.09 6.84 15.08
C ASP A 95 26.06 7.73 15.78
N VAL A 96 25.35 7.17 16.77
CA VAL A 96 24.79 7.96 17.90
C VAL A 96 24.95 7.24 19.25
N ALA A 97 25.73 6.15 19.33
CA ALA A 97 25.97 5.41 20.57
C ALA A 97 27.34 5.70 21.20
N LYS A 98 27.88 6.92 21.05
CA LYS A 98 28.95 7.44 21.90
C LYS A 98 28.71 8.92 22.20
N ALA A 99 27.91 9.17 23.22
CA ALA A 99 28.03 10.38 24.01
C ALA A 99 28.45 9.95 25.43
N VAL A 100 29.55 10.54 25.87
CA VAL A 100 30.26 10.45 27.15
C VAL A 100 29.32 10.57 28.35
#